data_AF-A0A845LDX8-F1
#
_entry.id   AF-A0A845LDX8-F1
#
_cell.length_a   1.000
_cell.length_b   1.000
_cell.length_c   1.000
_cell.angle_alpha   90.00
_cell.angle_beta   90.00
_cell.angle_gamma   90.00
#
_symmetry.space_group_name_H-M   'P 1'
#
loop_
_entity.id
_entity.type
_entity.pdbx_description
1 polymer ?
#
loop_
_entity_poly.entity_id
_entity_poly.type
_entity_poly.pdbx_seq_one_letter_code
_entity_poly.pdbx_strand_id
1 'polypeptide(L)'
;MALNRETAKQVQAWLLSIRKTEVALANTKRALDDLETRRASPPTWVSQLSVAKGAGGVPESRQEAWVIFLEEYPLKKSYLEDRIEQFERKLAQYRHVLETMAEESRWGTAGAELIRRKYYQQIQPDSVIYQMHLFCSKETFYRIHRKALQYCYDVLPDLFTPQPCGVSEHPHDASHRQGDTTVTPRVPEKVIV
;
A
#
# COMPACT_ATOMS: atom_id res chain seq x y z
N MET A 1 -27.70 11.06 9.99
CA MET A 1 -26.89 11.94 10.86
C MET A 1 -26.25 13.03 10.01
N ALA A 2 -26.03 14.24 10.51
CA ALA A 2 -25.35 15.29 9.75
C ALA A 2 -23.83 15.05 9.76
N LEU A 3 -23.17 15.12 8.59
CA LEU A 3 -21.71 15.00 8.48
C LEU A 3 -21.01 16.02 9.39
N ASN A 4 -20.24 15.53 10.36
CA ASN A 4 -19.39 16.41 11.16
C ASN A 4 -18.28 17.01 10.28
N ARG A 5 -17.84 18.22 10.60
CA ARG A 5 -16.76 18.92 9.87
C ARG A 5 -15.48 18.10 9.79
N GLU A 6 -15.16 17.35 10.85
CA GLU A 6 -13.95 16.53 10.90
C GLU A 6 -14.06 15.33 9.95
N THR A 7 -15.17 14.60 10.02
CA THR A 7 -15.50 13.52 9.09
C THR A 7 -15.45 13.99 7.64
N ALA A 8 -16.02 15.17 7.35
CA ALA A 8 -15.98 15.75 6.02
C ALA A 8 -14.54 15.99 5.53
N LYS A 9 -13.62 16.44 6.39
CA LYS A 9 -12.21 16.62 6.04
C LYS A 9 -11.53 15.28 5.74
N GLN A 10 -11.82 14.25 6.52
CA GLN A 10 -11.24 12.91 6.31
C GLN A 10 -11.67 12.32 4.96
N VAL A 11 -12.96 12.40 4.63
CA VAL A 11 -13.48 11.99 3.31
C VAL A 11 -12.80 12.78 2.20
N GLN A 12 -12.68 14.10 2.36
CA GLN A 12 -12.00 14.95 1.37
C GLN A 12 -10.53 14.56 1.19
N ALA A 13 -9.81 14.33 2.28
CA ALA A 13 -8.41 13.90 2.24
C ALA A 13 -8.26 12.55 1.52
N TRP A 14 -9.15 11.60 1.80
CA TRP A 14 -9.19 10.32 1.10
C TRP A 14 -9.44 10.50 -0.40
N LEU A 15 -10.44 11.29 -0.79
CA LEU A 15 -10.74 11.58 -2.20
C LEU A 15 -9.57 12.26 -2.93
N LEU A 16 -8.90 13.23 -2.28
CA LEU A 16 -7.72 13.90 -2.83
C LEU A 16 -6.51 12.95 -3.00
N SER A 17 -6.46 11.87 -2.21
CA SER A 17 -5.36 10.92 -2.25
C SER A 17 -5.42 9.96 -3.45
N ILE A 18 -6.59 9.78 -4.08
CA ILE A 18 -6.81 8.79 -5.14
C ILE A 18 -5.86 8.97 -6.33
N ARG A 19 -5.73 10.20 -6.85
CA ARG A 19 -4.82 10.48 -7.97
C ARG A 19 -3.36 10.17 -7.61
N LYS A 20 -2.96 10.43 -6.37
CA LYS A 20 -1.61 10.09 -5.88
C LYS A 20 -1.42 8.57 -5.78
N THR A 21 -2.48 7.84 -5.40
CA THR A 21 -2.46 6.37 -5.35
C THR A 21 -2.26 5.75 -6.73
N GLU A 22 -2.83 6.31 -7.82
CA GLU A 22 -2.57 5.81 -9.17
C GLU A 22 -1.10 5.96 -9.60
N VAL A 23 -0.51 7.13 -9.31
CA VAL A 23 0.91 7.38 -9.59
C VAL A 23 1.79 6.44 -8.75
N ALA A 24 1.45 6.26 -7.47
CA ALA A 24 2.17 5.33 -6.59
C ALA A 24 2.09 3.89 -7.11
N LEU A 25 0.91 3.42 -7.54
CA LEU A 25 0.72 2.10 -8.11
C LEU A 25 1.60 1.88 -9.36
N ALA A 26 1.62 2.85 -10.28
CA ALA A 26 2.47 2.76 -11.48
C ALA A 26 3.96 2.68 -11.13
N ASN A 27 4.41 3.48 -10.16
CA ASN A 27 5.79 3.47 -9.70
C ASN A 27 6.15 2.16 -8.98
N THR A 28 5.25 1.62 -8.15
CA THR A 28 5.46 0.35 -7.44
C THR A 28 5.52 -0.82 -8.42
N LYS A 29 4.67 -0.85 -9.46
CA LYS A 29 4.74 -1.85 -10.53
C LYS A 29 6.06 -1.78 -11.29
N ARG A 30 6.55 -0.57 -11.62
CA ARG A 30 7.88 -0.40 -12.23
C ARG A 30 9.00 -0.89 -11.31
N ALA A 31 8.95 -0.58 -10.01
CA ALA A 31 9.95 -1.04 -9.06
C ALA A 31 9.97 -2.58 -8.94
N LEU A 32 8.81 -3.24 -9.05
CA LEU A 32 8.73 -4.70 -9.09
C LEU A 32 9.35 -5.25 -10.38
N ASP A 33 9.05 -4.65 -11.52
CA ASP A 33 9.65 -5.03 -12.82
C ASP A 33 11.18 -4.87 -12.81
N ASP A 34 11.69 -3.76 -12.24
CA ASP A 34 13.13 -3.54 -12.05
C ASP A 34 13.74 -4.61 -11.13
N LEU A 35 13.04 -4.99 -10.06
CA LEU A 35 13.46 -6.02 -9.11
C LEU A 35 13.53 -7.40 -9.78
N GLU A 36 12.53 -7.75 -10.59
CA GLU A 36 12.48 -9.01 -11.33
C GLU A 36 13.52 -9.06 -12.45
N THR A 37 13.70 -7.96 -13.19
CA THR A 37 14.74 -7.83 -14.22
C THR A 37 16.13 -8.02 -13.62
N ARG A 38 16.39 -7.38 -12.47
CA ARG A 38 17.65 -7.55 -11.74
C ARG A 38 17.85 -8.99 -11.30
N ARG A 39 16.81 -9.66 -10.81
CA ARG A 39 16.86 -11.08 -10.40
C ARG A 39 17.14 -12.02 -11.57
N ALA A 40 16.55 -11.75 -12.74
CA ALA A 40 16.69 -12.53 -13.96
C ALA A 40 18.03 -12.31 -14.66
N SER A 41 18.67 -11.16 -14.43
CA SER A 41 19.96 -10.78 -15.02
C SER A 41 21.07 -10.78 -13.97
N PRO A 42 21.60 -11.97 -13.58
CA PRO A 42 22.72 -12.02 -12.64
C PRO A 42 23.93 -11.27 -13.22
N PRO A 43 24.73 -10.59 -12.39
CA PRO A 43 25.91 -9.88 -12.86
C PRO A 43 26.89 -10.76 -13.64
N THR A 44 27.53 -10.20 -14.66
CA THR A 44 28.43 -10.93 -15.59
C THR A 44 29.65 -11.59 -14.91
N TRP A 45 30.05 -11.10 -13.73
CA TRP A 45 31.12 -11.72 -12.95
C TRP A 45 30.67 -13.00 -12.21
N VAL A 46 29.36 -13.25 -12.08
CA VAL A 46 28.81 -14.50 -11.52
C VAL A 46 28.98 -15.66 -12.50
N SER A 47 28.89 -15.41 -13.81
CA SER A 47 29.03 -16.45 -14.84
C SER A 47 30.49 -16.83 -15.15
N GLN A 48 31.47 -16.07 -14.65
CA GLN A 48 32.91 -16.32 -14.81
C GLN A 48 33.54 -17.02 -13.59
N LEU A 49 32.80 -17.88 -12.90
CA LEU A 49 33.28 -18.69 -11.77
C LEU A 49 34.53 -19.55 -12.07
N SER A 50 34.92 -19.69 -13.34
CA SER A 50 36.11 -20.46 -13.77
C SER A 50 37.36 -19.63 -14.05
N VAL A 51 37.31 -18.31 -14.25
CA VAL A 51 38.49 -17.58 -14.77
C VAL A 51 38.50 -16.13 -14.28
N ALA A 52 39.38 -15.83 -13.31
CA ALA A 52 40.29 -14.67 -13.31
C ALA A 52 40.66 -14.25 -11.87
N LYS A 53 41.84 -14.70 -11.43
CA LYS A 53 42.65 -13.93 -10.47
C LYS A 53 43.28 -12.77 -11.25
N GLY A 54 42.79 -11.55 -11.07
CA GLY A 54 43.33 -10.40 -11.79
C GLY A 54 42.89 -9.04 -11.24
N ALA A 55 43.79 -8.45 -10.43
CA ALA A 55 44.03 -7.01 -10.23
C ALA A 55 42.85 -6.06 -9.87
N GLY A 56 42.85 -5.62 -8.60
CA GLY A 56 42.70 -4.19 -8.29
C GLY A 56 41.35 -3.66 -7.79
N GLY A 57 40.34 -4.49 -7.55
CA GLY A 57 39.11 -4.08 -6.88
C GLY A 57 38.44 -5.28 -6.24
N VAL A 58 38.08 -5.19 -4.95
CA VAL A 58 37.63 -6.30 -4.11
C VAL A 58 36.42 -7.02 -4.74
N PRO A 59 36.61 -8.17 -5.40
CA PRO A 59 35.53 -8.89 -6.11
C PRO A 59 34.50 -9.46 -5.13
N GLU A 60 34.95 -9.77 -3.91
CA GLU A 60 34.15 -10.27 -2.78
C GLU A 60 33.00 -9.30 -2.46
N SER A 61 33.24 -7.99 -2.47
CA SER A 61 32.20 -6.98 -2.16
C SER A 61 30.98 -7.00 -3.10
N ARG A 62 31.17 -7.34 -4.39
CA ARG A 62 30.08 -7.39 -5.37
C ARG A 62 29.34 -8.72 -5.32
N GLN A 63 30.08 -9.81 -5.07
CA GLN A 63 29.54 -11.15 -4.80
C GLN A 63 28.65 -11.14 -3.56
N GLU A 64 29.16 -10.59 -2.45
CA GLU A 64 28.43 -10.40 -1.21
C GLU A 64 27.16 -9.56 -1.43
N ALA A 65 27.26 -8.43 -2.12
CA ALA A 65 26.10 -7.58 -2.41
C ALA A 65 25.01 -8.28 -3.25
N TRP A 66 25.39 -9.22 -4.12
CA TRP A 66 24.43 -10.03 -4.87
C TRP A 66 23.79 -11.12 -4.01
N VAL A 67 24.56 -11.77 -3.14
CA VAL A 67 24.02 -12.74 -2.17
C VAL A 67 23.04 -12.05 -1.23
N ILE A 68 23.41 -10.91 -0.65
CA ILE A 68 22.52 -10.08 0.19
C ILE A 68 21.27 -9.69 -0.61
N PHE A 69 21.40 -9.30 -1.87
CA PHE A 69 20.24 -9.03 -2.73
C PHE A 69 19.31 -10.24 -2.87
N LEU A 70 19.86 -11.45 -3.08
CA LEU A 70 19.07 -12.66 -3.20
C LEU A 70 18.36 -13.06 -1.90
N GLU A 71 19.00 -12.83 -0.75
CA GLU A 71 18.41 -13.04 0.57
C GLU A 71 17.27 -12.05 0.84
N GLU A 72 17.44 -10.78 0.47
CA GLU A 72 16.42 -9.74 0.64
C GLU A 72 15.31 -9.79 -0.42
N TYR A 73 15.55 -10.43 -1.57
CA TYR A 73 14.65 -10.42 -2.72
C TYR A 73 13.22 -10.90 -2.39
N PRO A 74 13.00 -12.04 -1.72
CA PRO A 74 11.65 -12.52 -1.43
C PRO A 74 10.86 -11.53 -0.58
N LEU A 75 11.52 -10.93 0.43
CA LEU A 75 10.90 -9.95 1.31
C LEU A 75 10.53 -8.67 0.54
N LYS A 76 11.45 -8.15 -0.27
CA LYS A 76 11.20 -6.95 -1.09
C LYS A 76 10.09 -7.19 -2.12
N LYS A 77 10.07 -8.37 -2.75
CA LYS A 77 9.03 -8.75 -3.70
C LYS A 77 7.66 -8.80 -3.03
N SER A 78 7.52 -9.57 -1.94
CA SER A 78 6.27 -9.66 -1.18
C SER A 78 5.78 -8.28 -0.74
N TYR A 79 6.68 -7.42 -0.23
CA TYR A 79 6.31 -6.06 0.16
C TYR A 79 5.75 -5.22 -1.00
N LEU A 80 6.37 -5.30 -2.19
CA LEU A 80 5.89 -4.57 -3.37
C LEU A 80 4.56 -5.12 -3.87
N GLU A 81 4.38 -6.45 -3.87
CA GLU A 81 3.13 -7.12 -4.24
C GLU A 81 1.99 -6.71 -3.29
N ASP A 82 2.21 -6.74 -1.98
CA ASP A 82 1.22 -6.30 -0.98
C ASP A 82 0.84 -4.82 -1.18
N ARG A 83 1.81 -3.97 -1.51
CA ARG A 83 1.55 -2.54 -1.79
C ARG A 83 0.74 -2.35 -3.07
N ILE A 84 1.03 -3.11 -4.12
CA ILE A 84 0.26 -3.12 -5.35
C ILE A 84 -1.19 -3.49 -5.04
N GLU A 85 -1.40 -4.59 -4.31
CA GLU A 85 -2.75 -5.06 -3.96
C GLU A 85 -3.52 -4.00 -3.14
N GLN A 86 -2.87 -3.38 -2.15
CA GLN A 86 -3.48 -2.32 -1.34
C GLN A 86 -3.91 -1.12 -2.20
N PHE A 87 -3.06 -0.68 -3.13
CA PHE A 87 -3.39 0.43 -4.01
C PHE A 87 -4.49 0.08 -5.01
N GLU A 88 -4.45 -1.11 -5.60
CA GLU A 88 -5.49 -1.60 -6.51
C GLU A 88 -6.84 -1.71 -5.81
N ARG A 89 -6.87 -2.29 -4.60
CA ARG A 89 -8.07 -2.37 -3.77
C ARG A 89 -8.65 -0.99 -3.47
N LYS A 90 -7.81 -0.02 -3.11
CA LYS A 90 -8.25 1.37 -2.84
C LYS A 90 -8.82 2.04 -4.09
N LEU A 91 -8.22 1.83 -5.26
CA LEU A 91 -8.73 2.38 -6.51
C LEU A 91 -10.03 1.70 -6.95
N ALA A 92 -10.15 0.39 -6.75
CA ALA A 92 -11.37 -0.35 -7.00
C ALA A 92 -12.51 0.14 -6.08
N GLN A 93 -12.24 0.34 -4.79
CA GLN A 93 -13.20 0.93 -3.85
C GLN A 93 -13.66 2.32 -4.31
N TYR A 94 -12.75 3.18 -4.76
CA TYR A 94 -13.12 4.50 -5.29
C TYR A 94 -14.02 4.41 -6.53
N ARG A 95 -13.69 3.54 -7.49
CA ARG A 95 -14.53 3.34 -8.69
C ARG A 95 -15.91 2.83 -8.32
N HIS A 96 -15.96 1.80 -7.46
CA HIS A 96 -17.20 1.22 -6.98
C HIS A 96 -18.08 2.28 -6.30
N VAL A 97 -17.53 3.12 -5.42
CA VAL A 97 -18.28 4.21 -4.77
C VAL A 97 -18.83 5.21 -5.76
N LEU A 98 -18.10 5.54 -6.83
CA LEU A 98 -18.61 6.44 -7.87
C LEU A 98 -19.69 5.80 -8.73
N GLU A 99 -19.55 4.51 -9.05
CA GLU A 99 -20.54 3.74 -9.82
C GLU A 99 -21.85 3.61 -9.03
N THR A 100 -21.79 3.17 -7.78
CA THR A 100 -22.97 3.06 -6.91
C THR A 100 -23.60 4.42 -6.61
N MET A 101 -22.77 5.46 -6.41
CA MET A 101 -23.29 6.83 -6.29
C MET A 101 -23.99 7.27 -7.58
N ALA A 102 -23.49 6.89 -8.77
CA ALA A 102 -24.12 7.29 -10.03
C ALA A 102 -25.48 6.62 -10.26
N GLU A 103 -25.70 5.44 -9.68
CA GLU A 103 -26.97 4.70 -9.71
C GLU A 103 -28.05 5.33 -8.79
N GLU A 104 -27.64 6.16 -7.82
CA GLU A 104 -28.58 6.86 -6.93
C GLU A 104 -29.48 7.85 -7.69
N SER A 105 -30.79 7.74 -7.45
CA SER A 105 -31.79 8.51 -8.20
C SER A 105 -31.72 10.03 -7.93
N ARG A 106 -32.01 10.82 -8.97
CA ARG A 106 -32.15 12.31 -9.00
C ARG A 106 -30.88 13.15 -8.80
N TRP A 107 -29.88 12.69 -8.07
CA TRP A 107 -28.67 13.49 -7.78
C TRP A 107 -27.36 12.72 -7.94
N GLY A 108 -27.42 11.38 -7.99
CA GLY A 108 -26.26 10.50 -7.96
C GLY A 108 -25.25 10.76 -9.06
N THR A 109 -25.70 10.80 -10.31
CA THR A 109 -24.84 11.08 -11.48
C THR A 109 -24.11 12.43 -11.36
N ALA A 110 -24.81 13.48 -10.94
CA ALA A 110 -24.22 14.80 -10.74
C ALA A 110 -23.25 14.82 -9.54
N GLY A 111 -23.55 14.04 -8.49
CA GLY A 111 -22.66 13.83 -7.34
C GLY A 111 -21.37 13.14 -7.72
N ALA A 112 -21.45 12.01 -8.44
CA ALA A 112 -20.29 11.26 -8.88
C ALA A 112 -19.38 12.10 -9.80
N GLU A 113 -19.98 12.83 -10.74
CA GLU A 113 -19.23 13.71 -11.63
C GLU A 113 -18.61 14.90 -10.86
N LEU A 114 -19.33 15.48 -9.89
CA LEU A 114 -18.78 16.50 -9.00
C LEU A 114 -17.53 15.98 -8.28
N ILE A 115 -17.60 14.79 -7.69
CA ILE A 115 -16.47 14.19 -6.96
C ILE A 115 -15.28 13.99 -7.91
N ARG A 116 -15.52 13.45 -9.11
CA ARG A 116 -14.49 13.25 -10.13
C ARG A 116 -13.82 14.56 -10.53
N ARG A 117 -14.59 15.61 -10.83
CA ARG A 117 -14.05 16.92 -11.24
C ARG A 117 -13.28 17.62 -10.12
N LYS A 118 -13.86 17.62 -8.91
CA LYS A 118 -13.34 18.39 -7.78
C LYS A 118 -12.12 17.73 -7.14
N TYR A 119 -12.14 16.42 -6.92
CA TYR A 119 -11.13 15.75 -6.10
C TYR A 119 -10.11 14.97 -6.90
N TYR A 120 -10.56 14.31 -7.97
CA TYR A 120 -9.67 13.53 -8.82
C TYR A 120 -8.97 14.42 -9.86
N GLN A 121 -9.73 15.22 -10.62
CA GLN A 121 -9.18 16.16 -11.60
C GLN A 121 -8.66 17.47 -10.96
N GLN A 122 -9.09 17.78 -9.74
CA GLN A 122 -8.67 18.98 -8.99
C GLN A 122 -8.96 20.30 -9.72
N ILE A 123 -10.09 20.37 -10.43
CA ILE A 123 -10.50 21.58 -11.16
C ILE A 123 -10.81 22.69 -10.16
N GLN A 124 -10.24 23.87 -10.41
CA GLN A 124 -10.48 25.10 -9.66
C GLN A 124 -10.66 26.27 -10.64
N PRO A 125 -11.46 27.29 -10.30
CA PRO A 125 -12.32 27.39 -9.11
C PRO A 125 -13.61 26.55 -9.19
N ASP A 126 -14.31 26.37 -8.06
CA ASP A 126 -15.62 25.67 -7.98
C ASP A 126 -16.64 26.17 -9.02
N SER A 127 -16.57 27.45 -9.43
CA SER A 127 -17.44 28.02 -10.46
C SER A 127 -17.32 27.35 -11.81
N VAL A 128 -16.13 26.90 -12.18
CA VAL A 128 -15.93 26.14 -13.42
C VAL A 128 -16.71 24.84 -13.37
N ILE A 129 -16.76 24.18 -12.20
CA ILE A 129 -17.46 22.91 -12.04
C ILE A 129 -18.98 23.09 -12.21
N TYR A 130 -19.59 24.02 -11.49
CA TYR A 130 -21.05 24.17 -11.58
C TYR A 130 -21.52 24.88 -12.86
N GLN A 131 -20.72 25.75 -13.47
CA GLN A 131 -21.09 26.44 -14.72
C GLN A 131 -20.82 25.59 -15.96
N MET A 132 -19.66 24.92 -16.03
CA MET A 132 -19.18 24.27 -17.28
C MET A 132 -19.36 22.76 -17.30
N HIS A 133 -19.51 22.11 -16.14
CA HIS A 133 -19.59 20.64 -16.06
C HIS A 133 -20.94 20.13 -15.56
N LEU A 134 -21.52 20.77 -14.54
CA LEU A 134 -22.78 20.31 -13.94
C LEU A 134 -24.00 21.14 -14.36
N PHE A 135 -23.78 22.29 -15.01
CA PHE A 135 -24.82 23.22 -15.47
C PHE A 135 -25.89 23.51 -14.40
N CYS A 136 -25.46 23.84 -13.19
CA CYS A 136 -26.35 24.04 -12.05
C CYS A 136 -26.03 25.33 -11.27
N SER A 137 -26.98 25.76 -10.44
CA SER A 137 -26.78 26.93 -9.57
C SER A 137 -25.75 26.63 -8.47
N LYS A 138 -25.14 27.69 -7.92
CA LYS A 138 -24.19 27.60 -6.80
C LYS A 138 -24.80 26.87 -5.60
N GLU A 139 -26.06 27.15 -5.27
CA GLU A 139 -26.78 26.53 -4.15
C GLU A 139 -26.98 25.04 -4.40
N THR A 140 -27.37 24.68 -5.62
CA THR A 140 -27.55 23.28 -6.03
C THR A 140 -26.24 22.51 -5.97
N PHE A 141 -25.14 23.12 -6.43
CA PHE A 141 -23.79 22.57 -6.35
C PHE A 141 -23.41 22.22 -4.91
N TYR A 142 -23.48 23.16 -3.97
CA TYR A 142 -23.09 22.89 -2.57
C TYR A 142 -24.02 21.91 -1.88
N ARG A 143 -25.30 21.87 -2.26
CA ARG A 143 -26.25 20.86 -1.78
C ARG A 143 -25.88 19.46 -2.25
N ILE A 144 -25.58 19.29 -3.53
CA ILE A 144 -25.13 18.01 -4.10
C ILE A 144 -23.79 17.62 -3.48
N HIS A 145 -22.86 18.56 -3.34
CA HIS A 145 -21.54 18.32 -2.75
C HIS A 145 -21.64 17.76 -1.33
N ARG A 146 -22.48 18.37 -0.48
CA ARG A 146 -22.70 17.88 0.89
C ARG A 146 -23.29 16.46 0.89
N LYS A 147 -24.26 16.18 0.00
CA LYS A 147 -24.85 14.85 -0.14
C LYS A 147 -23.84 13.81 -0.62
N ALA A 148 -23.01 14.14 -1.60
CA ALA A 148 -21.98 13.26 -2.12
C ALA A 148 -20.91 12.92 -1.06
N LEU A 149 -20.48 13.91 -0.26
CA LEU A 149 -19.56 13.65 0.84
C LEU A 149 -20.18 12.78 1.94
N GLN A 150 -21.47 13.01 2.25
CA GLN A 150 -22.20 12.15 3.19
C GLN A 150 -22.28 10.71 2.66
N TYR A 151 -22.62 10.53 1.39
CA TYR A 151 -22.69 9.21 0.76
C TYR A 151 -21.34 8.48 0.80
N CYS A 152 -20.24 9.16 0.46
CA CYS A 152 -18.90 8.56 0.55
C CYS A 152 -18.57 8.11 1.97
N TYR A 153 -19.02 8.84 3.00
CA TYR A 153 -18.85 8.41 4.39
C TYR A 153 -19.72 7.19 4.72
N ASP A 154 -20.99 7.20 4.31
CA ASP A 154 -21.96 6.14 4.62
C ASP A 154 -21.58 4.80 3.96
N VAL A 155 -20.97 4.83 2.77
CA VAL A 155 -20.51 3.63 2.05
C VAL A 155 -19.14 3.13 2.51
N LEU A 156 -18.35 3.98 3.18
CA LEU A 156 -17.00 3.64 3.66
C LEU A 156 -16.82 3.92 5.16
N PRO A 157 -17.70 3.42 6.05
CA PRO A 157 -17.64 3.76 7.47
C PRO A 157 -16.34 3.27 8.12
N ASP A 158 -15.82 2.12 7.69
CA ASP A 158 -14.63 1.49 8.28
C ASP A 158 -13.34 2.29 8.02
N LEU A 159 -13.31 3.13 6.99
CA LEU A 159 -12.15 3.97 6.67
C LEU A 159 -12.06 5.22 7.55
N PHE A 160 -13.16 5.62 8.16
CA PHE A 160 -13.29 6.90 8.87
C PHE A 160 -13.67 6.74 10.34
N THR A 161 -14.12 5.56 10.74
CA THR A 161 -14.37 5.25 12.15
C THR A 161 -13.03 4.97 12.83
N PRO A 162 -12.65 5.70 13.89
CA PRO A 162 -11.46 5.36 14.65
C PRO A 162 -11.66 3.95 15.18
N GLN A 163 -10.81 3.01 14.74
CA GLN A 163 -10.84 1.68 15.31
C GLN A 163 -10.64 1.81 16.83
N PRO A 164 -11.46 1.16 17.65
CA PRO A 164 -11.18 1.12 19.08
C PRO A 164 -9.78 0.54 19.25
N CYS A 165 -8.88 1.30 19.88
CA CYS A 165 -7.60 0.79 20.33
C CYS A 165 -7.88 -0.40 21.24
N GLY A 166 -7.84 -1.61 20.69
CA GLY A 166 -8.30 -2.79 21.39
C GLY A 166 -8.11 -4.03 20.54
N VAL A 167 -7.09 -4.79 20.91
CA VAL A 167 -6.80 -6.16 20.46
C VAL A 167 -6.07 -6.25 19.10
N SER A 168 -4.78 -5.91 19.14
CA SER A 168 -3.78 -6.63 18.34
C SER A 168 -3.70 -8.07 18.87
N GLU A 169 -4.65 -8.92 18.49
CA GLU A 169 -4.48 -10.37 18.58
C GLU A 169 -3.56 -10.79 17.44
N HIS A 170 -2.26 -10.67 17.69
CA HIS A 170 -1.31 -11.61 17.12
C HIS A 170 -1.38 -12.88 17.99
N PRO A 171 -1.90 -14.03 17.49
CA PRO A 171 -1.58 -15.30 18.10
C PRO A 171 -0.21 -15.74 17.53
N HIS A 172 0.85 -15.13 18.03
CA HIS A 172 2.17 -15.73 18.00
C HIS A 172 2.66 -15.81 19.44
N ASP A 173 2.11 -16.77 20.19
CA ASP A 173 2.81 -17.25 21.36
C ASP A 173 2.75 -18.77 21.48
N ALA A 174 3.94 -19.33 21.36
CA ALA A 174 4.50 -20.43 22.14
C ALA A 174 3.57 -21.61 22.54
N SER A 175 3.76 -22.74 21.88
CA SER A 175 3.67 -24.05 22.52
C SER A 175 4.51 -25.10 21.81
N HIS A 176 5.79 -25.22 22.18
CA HIS A 176 6.41 -26.49 22.58
C HIS A 176 7.88 -26.30 22.96
N ARG A 177 8.15 -26.13 24.26
CA ARG A 177 9.40 -26.53 24.90
C ARG A 177 9.09 -27.00 26.32
N GLN A 178 9.21 -28.31 26.54
CA GLN A 178 9.65 -29.02 27.75
C GLN A 178 9.73 -30.53 27.38
N GLY A 179 10.71 -31.33 27.77
CA GLY A 179 11.74 -31.15 28.79
C GLY A 179 13.01 -31.97 28.54
N ASP A 180 14.10 -31.43 29.11
CA ASP A 180 15.08 -32.05 30.00
C ASP A 180 15.42 -33.56 29.88
N THR A 181 16.69 -33.86 29.61
CA THR A 181 17.45 -34.87 30.39
C THR A 181 18.95 -34.64 30.28
N THR A 182 19.50 -34.02 31.33
CA THR A 182 20.72 -34.37 32.06
C THR A 182 21.84 -35.12 31.32
N VAL A 183 22.97 -34.44 31.04
CA VAL A 183 24.27 -35.09 30.79
C VAL A 183 25.27 -34.62 31.85
N THR A 184 25.68 -35.57 32.68
CA THR A 184 26.70 -35.43 33.73
C THR A 184 28.11 -35.42 33.12
N PRO A 185 29.06 -34.57 33.55
CA PRO A 185 30.43 -34.63 33.08
C PRO A 185 31.24 -35.69 33.86
N ARG A 186 31.89 -36.60 33.12
CA ARG A 186 32.86 -37.57 33.69
C ARG A 186 34.27 -37.02 33.54
N VAL A 187 34.91 -36.74 34.67
CA VAL A 187 36.35 -36.49 34.80
C VAL A 187 37.08 -37.84 34.77
N PRO A 188 38.15 -38.02 33.98
CA PRO A 188 39.09 -39.11 34.22
C PRO A 188 40.25 -38.66 35.12
N GLU A 189 40.42 -39.44 36.19
CA GLU A 189 41.48 -39.37 37.19
C GLU A 189 42.88 -39.58 36.61
N LYS A 190 43.84 -38.93 37.27
CA LYS A 190 45.27 -39.26 37.21
C LYS A 190 45.47 -40.70 37.70
N VAL A 191 46.20 -41.50 36.93
CA VAL A 191 46.90 -42.68 37.45
C VAL A 191 48.39 -42.39 37.45
N ILE A 192 48.97 -42.40 38.64
CA ILE A 192 50.40 -42.44 38.92
C ILE A 192 50.75 -43.92 39.12
N VAL A 193 51.68 -44.46 38.33
CA VAL A 193 52.72 -45.41 38.76
C VAL A 193 53.96 -45.12 37.91
#